data_AF-A0A5S4GSX6-F1
#
_entry.id   AF-A0A5S4GSX6-F1
#
_cell.length_a   1.000
_cell.length_b   1.000
_cell.length_c   1.000
_cell.angle_alpha   90.00
_cell.angle_beta   90.00
_cell.angle_gamma   90.00
#
_symmetry.space_group_name_H-M   'P 1'
#
loop_
_entity.id
_entity.type
_entity.pdbx_description
1 polymer ?
#
loop_
_entity_poly.entity_id
_entity_poly.type
_entity_poly.pdbx_seq_one_letter_code
_entity_poly.pdbx_strand_id
1 'polypeptide(L)'
;MTDNVVRAEEVVEYLRQRLSAEGLSATFEFPLYEHPCGVDVEFPAGGGPHLEISAAFAEVRVLDPVDFGLSLTDLGDYVVMLARGVPPKDALKVLQGKDRRARWWRRR
;
A
#
# COMPACT_ATOMS: atom_id res chain seq x y z
N MET A 1 18.86 -3.48 13.51
CA MET A 1 17.68 -3.34 12.63
C MET A 1 16.58 -4.17 13.23
N THR A 2 15.41 -3.58 13.49
CA THR A 2 14.26 -4.34 14.01
C THR A 2 13.53 -5.02 12.86
N ASP A 3 12.82 -6.13 13.12
CA ASP A 3 12.10 -6.90 12.09
C ASP A 3 11.10 -6.02 11.32
N ASN A 4 10.58 -4.97 11.96
CA ASN A 4 9.68 -4.00 11.35
C ASN A 4 10.36 -3.15 10.26
N VAL A 5 11.64 -2.80 10.43
CA VAL A 5 12.41 -2.04 9.42
C VAL A 5 12.71 -2.93 8.21
N VAL A 6 13.14 -4.18 8.44
CA VAL A 6 13.35 -5.16 7.36
C VAL A 6 12.05 -5.34 6.57
N ARG A 7 10.93 -5.52 7.27
CA ARG A 7 9.63 -5.66 6.63
C ARG A 7 9.23 -4.42 5.83
N ALA A 8 9.51 -3.21 6.34
CA ALA A 8 9.23 -1.98 5.65
C ALA A 8 10.08 -1.82 4.37
N GLU A 9 11.36 -2.19 4.42
CA GLU A 9 12.23 -2.22 3.22
C GLU A 9 11.71 -3.18 2.16
N GLU A 10 11.29 -4.39 2.55
CA GLU A 10 10.66 -5.36 1.63
C GLU A 10 9.40 -4.81 0.96
N VAL A 11 8.54 -4.14 1.75
CA VAL A 11 7.30 -3.52 1.23
C VAL A 11 7.65 -2.39 0.26
N VAL A 12 8.58 -1.51 0.61
CA VAL A 12 9.02 -0.40 -0.26
C VAL A 12 9.60 -0.93 -1.57
N GLU A 13 10.46 -1.95 -1.51
CA GLU A 13 11.05 -2.54 -2.71
C GLU A 13 9.99 -3.19 -3.61
N TYR A 14 9.04 -3.92 -3.01
CA TYR A 14 7.89 -4.45 -3.74
C TYR A 14 7.08 -3.35 -4.44
N LEU A 15 6.79 -2.24 -3.75
CA LEU A 15 6.04 -1.12 -4.32
C LEU A 15 6.81 -0.42 -5.45
N ARG A 16 8.12 -0.25 -5.31
CA ARG A 16 8.99 0.29 -6.37
C ARG A 16 8.92 -0.57 -7.62
N GLN A 17 9.07 -1.88 -7.49
CA GLN A 17 9.00 -2.82 -8.62
C GLN A 17 7.61 -2.77 -9.27
N ARG A 18 6.54 -2.75 -8.46
CA ARG A 18 5.16 -2.70 -8.96
C ARG A 18 4.86 -1.42 -9.74
N LEU A 19 5.32 -0.27 -9.26
CA LEU A 19 5.18 1.03 -9.94
C LEU A 19 6.04 1.08 -11.22
N SER A 20 7.29 0.63 -11.14
CA SER A 20 8.21 0.61 -12.28
C SER A 20 7.69 -0.24 -13.43
N ALA A 21 7.06 -1.40 -13.14
CA ALA A 21 6.41 -2.25 -14.13
C ALA A 21 5.27 -1.54 -14.91
N GLU A 22 4.71 -0.47 -14.35
CA GLU A 22 3.64 0.34 -14.96
C GLU A 22 4.16 1.68 -15.51
N GLY A 23 5.47 1.91 -15.50
CA GLY A 23 6.09 3.19 -15.90
C GLY A 23 5.80 4.35 -14.93
N LEU A 24 5.49 4.05 -13.67
CA LEU A 24 5.17 5.01 -12.62
C LEU A 24 6.33 5.13 -11.62
N SER A 25 6.37 6.22 -10.87
CA SER A 25 7.36 6.46 -9.82
C SER A 25 6.72 7.05 -8.56
N ALA A 26 7.36 6.79 -7.43
CA ALA A 26 7.06 7.39 -6.14
C ALA A 26 8.35 7.46 -5.30
N THR A 27 8.43 8.47 -4.43
CA THR A 27 9.45 8.57 -3.38
C THR A 27 8.91 7.91 -2.12
N PHE A 28 9.81 7.28 -1.36
CA PHE A 28 9.48 6.61 -0.11
C PHE A 28 10.40 7.16 0.98
N GLU A 29 9.80 7.71 2.03
CA GLU A 29 10.52 8.25 3.18
C GLU A 29 10.19 7.44 4.44
N PHE A 30 11.21 7.15 5.24
CA PHE A 30 11.08 6.44 6.52
C PHE A 30 11.11 7.47 7.64
N PRO A 31 9.97 7.96 8.14
CA PRO A 31 9.96 8.80 9.33
C PRO A 31 10.59 8.05 10.52
N LEU A 32 11.32 8.78 11.37
CA LEU A 32 12.16 8.28 12.46
C LEU A 32 11.41 7.50 13.58
N TYR A 33 10.13 7.17 13.41
CA TYR A 33 9.35 6.43 14.40
C TYR A 33 9.64 4.94 14.30
N GLU A 34 10.14 4.37 15.40
CA GLU A 34 10.66 3.00 15.39
C GLU A 34 9.56 1.93 15.36
N HIS A 35 8.40 2.14 16.01
CA HIS A 35 7.37 1.09 16.13
C HIS A 35 5.92 1.60 16.29
N PRO A 36 4.98 1.18 15.42
CA PRO A 36 5.18 0.51 14.12
C PRO A 36 5.98 1.38 13.12
N CYS A 37 6.58 0.77 12.10
CA CYS A 37 7.43 1.48 11.14
C CYS A 37 6.55 2.26 10.15
N GLY A 38 6.66 3.58 10.17
CA GLY A 38 5.97 4.47 9.23
C GLY A 38 6.73 4.55 7.90
N VAL A 39 6.00 4.63 6.79
CA VAL A 39 6.54 4.94 5.46
C VAL A 39 5.64 5.96 4.77
N ASP A 40 6.18 7.13 4.46
CA ASP A 40 5.51 8.13 3.63
C ASP A 40 5.76 7.82 2.16
N VAL A 41 4.69 7.78 1.38
CA VAL A 41 4.75 7.63 -0.08
C VAL A 41 4.43 8.98 -0.71
N GLU A 42 5.30 9.47 -1.57
CA GLU A 42 5.09 10.73 -2.28
C GLU A 42 5.11 10.51 -3.80
N PHE A 43 4.01 10.85 -4.46
CA PHE A 43 3.91 10.77 -5.92
C PHE A 43 4.40 12.08 -6.56
N PRO A 44 4.86 12.06 -7.83
CA PRO A 44 5.27 13.28 -8.53
C PRO A 44 4.18 14.36 -8.63
N ALA A 45 2.91 13.95 -8.59
CA ALA A 45 1.75 14.85 -8.58
C ALA A 45 1.33 15.32 -7.17
N GLY A 46 2.02 14.83 -6.13
CA GLY A 46 1.71 15.05 -4.72
C GLY A 46 0.65 14.12 -4.14
N GLY A 47 0.61 14.06 -2.80
CA GLY A 47 -0.52 13.50 -2.05
C GLY A 47 -0.57 11.98 -1.97
N GLY A 48 0.57 11.33 -1.73
CA GLY A 48 0.58 9.88 -1.51
C GLY A 48 0.23 9.49 -0.05
N PRO A 49 -0.03 8.18 0.18
CA PRO A 49 -0.48 7.69 1.48
C PRO A 49 0.66 7.56 2.49
N HIS A 50 0.31 7.64 3.77
CA HIS A 50 1.16 7.17 4.86
C HIS A 50 0.88 5.69 5.17
N LEU A 51 1.93 4.88 5.30
CA LEU A 51 1.85 3.45 5.57
C LEU A 51 2.38 3.14 6.96
N GLU A 52 1.70 2.25 7.67
CA GLU A 52 2.14 1.69 8.93
C GLU A 52 2.43 0.19 8.74
N ILE A 53 3.68 -0.19 9.00
CA ILE A 53 4.22 -1.51 8.70
C ILE A 53 4.73 -2.15 9.99
N SER A 54 4.32 -3.40 10.20
CA SER A 54 4.75 -4.22 11.31
C SER A 54 4.95 -5.65 10.83
N ALA A 55 6.07 -6.26 11.20
CA ALA A 55 6.35 -7.67 10.99
C ALA A 55 5.38 -8.59 11.76
N ALA A 56 4.68 -8.06 12.78
CA ALA A 56 3.67 -8.81 13.53
C ALA A 56 2.35 -8.98 12.76
N PHE A 57 2.11 -8.18 11.72
CA PHE A 57 0.86 -8.19 10.97
C PHE A 57 1.11 -8.58 9.50
N ALA A 58 0.19 -9.36 8.93
CA ALA A 58 0.27 -9.77 7.53
C ALA A 58 -0.13 -8.62 6.57
N GLU A 59 -0.94 -7.68 7.06
CA GLU A 59 -1.45 -6.53 6.31
C GLU A 59 -0.63 -5.27 6.63
N VAL A 60 -0.52 -4.39 5.63
CA VAL A 60 0.03 -3.03 5.78
C VAL A 60 -1.12 -2.07 5.98
N ARG A 61 -1.04 -1.24 7.03
CA ARG A 61 -2.07 -0.25 7.31
C ARG A 61 -1.81 1.02 6.50
N VAL A 62 -2.86 1.56 5.90
CA VAL A 62 -2.85 2.81 5.15
C VAL A 62 -3.52 3.88 5.98
N LEU A 63 -2.74 4.79 6.53
CA LEU A 63 -3.16 5.86 7.42
C LEU A 63 -3.42 7.15 6.63
N ASP A 64 -4.55 7.22 5.90
CA ASP A 64 -5.23 8.42 5.32
C ASP A 64 -5.95 8.00 4.01
N PRO A 65 -7.24 8.33 3.76
CA PRO A 65 -8.24 9.01 4.61
C PRO A 65 -9.18 8.07 5.37
N VAL A 66 -8.95 6.75 5.39
CA VAL A 66 -9.93 5.79 5.95
C VAL A 66 -9.35 4.77 6.95
N ASP A 67 -8.03 4.79 7.22
CA ASP A 67 -7.33 3.85 8.11
C ASP A 67 -7.78 2.38 7.90
N PHE A 68 -7.15 1.70 6.95
CA PHE A 68 -7.51 0.34 6.57
C PHE A 68 -6.26 -0.51 6.33
N GLY A 69 -6.39 -1.82 6.52
CA GLY A 69 -5.37 -2.81 6.19
C GLY A 69 -5.50 -3.30 4.76
N LEU A 70 -4.38 -3.46 4.05
CA LEU A 70 -4.30 -4.15 2.77
C LEU A 70 -3.26 -5.26 2.81
N SER A 71 -3.55 -6.36 2.11
CA SER A 71 -2.52 -7.33 1.76
C SER A 71 -1.43 -6.66 0.91
N LEU A 72 -0.22 -7.23 0.87
CA LEU A 72 0.86 -6.67 0.05
C LEU A 72 0.46 -6.55 -1.44
N THR A 73 -0.29 -7.51 -1.96
CA THR A 73 -0.78 -7.49 -3.34
C THR A 73 -1.79 -6.35 -3.57
N ASP A 74 -2.79 -6.23 -2.69
CA ASP A 74 -3.80 -5.16 -2.80
C ASP A 74 -3.20 -3.79 -2.58
N LEU A 75 -2.20 -3.67 -1.69
CA LEU A 75 -1.43 -2.45 -1.47
C LEU A 75 -0.71 -2.03 -2.76
N GLY A 76 -0.09 -2.98 -3.48
CA GLY A 76 0.55 -2.70 -4.76
C GLY A 76 -0.44 -2.15 -5.80
N ASP A 77 -1.59 -2.80 -5.94
CA ASP A 77 -2.65 -2.32 -6.84
C ASP A 77 -3.22 -0.97 -6.40
N TYR A 78 -3.37 -0.75 -5.09
CA TYR A 78 -3.81 0.51 -4.51
C TYR A 78 -2.88 1.67 -4.87
N VAL A 79 -1.58 1.50 -4.60
CA VAL A 79 -0.55 2.52 -4.84
C VAL A 79 -0.42 2.84 -6.34
N VAL A 80 -0.54 1.83 -7.23
CA VAL A 80 -0.59 2.07 -8.68
C VAL A 80 -1.80 2.89 -9.09
N MET A 81 -2.98 2.62 -8.54
CA MET A 81 -4.18 3.41 -8.81
C MET A 81 -4.01 4.85 -8.36
N LEU A 82 -3.46 5.09 -7.17
CA LEU A 82 -3.18 6.44 -6.69
C LEU A 82 -2.17 7.18 -7.57
N ALA A 83 -1.08 6.53 -7.96
CA ALA A 83 -0.07 7.10 -8.85
C ALA A 83 -0.63 7.48 -10.23
N ARG A 84 -1.74 6.85 -10.65
CA ARG A 84 -2.51 7.20 -11.86
C ARG A 84 -3.52 8.33 -11.66
N GLY A 85 -3.61 8.89 -10.46
CA GLY A 85 -4.56 9.94 -10.09
C GLY A 85 -5.95 9.42 -9.72
N VAL A 86 -6.11 8.12 -9.47
CA VAL A 86 -7.39 7.60 -8.97
C VAL A 86 -7.56 8.04 -7.51
N PRO A 87 -8.71 8.62 -7.13
CA PRO A 87 -8.94 9.02 -5.75
C PRO A 87 -8.87 7.83 -4.77
N PRO A 88 -8.30 8.01 -3.56
CA PRO A 88 -8.19 6.95 -2.55
C PRO A 88 -9.47 6.15 -2.29
N LYS A 89 -10.60 6.85 -2.22
CA LYS A 89 -11.92 6.24 -1.96
C LYS A 89 -12.35 5.31 -3.09
N ASP A 90 -12.04 5.63 -4.33
CA ASP A 90 -12.45 4.84 -5.49
C ASP A 90 -11.50 3.68 -5.74
N ALA A 91 -10.20 3.88 -5.52
CA ALA A 91 -9.20 2.80 -5.49
C ALA A 91 -9.60 1.72 -4.46
N LEU A 92 -9.99 2.14 -3.25
CA LEU A 92 -10.43 1.22 -2.20
C LEU A 92 -11.70 0.45 -2.58
N LYS A 93 -12.70 1.11 -3.18
CA LYS A 93 -13.92 0.44 -3.66
C LYS A 93 -13.63 -0.64 -4.70
N VAL A 94 -12.68 -0.40 -5.60
CA VAL A 94 -12.27 -1.38 -6.62
C VAL A 94 -11.72 -2.64 -5.95
N LEU A 95 -10.85 -2.48 -4.96
CA LEU A 95 -10.25 -3.61 -4.21
C LEU A 95 -11.30 -4.38 -3.42
N GLN A 96 -12.17 -3.69 -2.68
CA GLN A 96 -13.28 -4.33 -1.96
C GLN A 96 -14.27 -5.04 -2.92
N GLY A 97 -14.43 -4.51 -4.13
CA GLY A 97 -15.22 -5.12 -5.20
C GLY A 97 -14.61 -6.44 -5.73
N LYS A 98 -13.28 -6.54 -5.81
CA LYS A 98 -12.58 -7.78 -6.20
C LYS A 98 -12.84 -8.90 -5.19
N ASP A 99 -12.77 -8.62 -3.90
CA ASP A 99 -13.06 -9.59 -2.84
C ASP A 99 -14.51 -10.08 -2.83
N ARG A 100 -15.45 -9.20 -3.17
CA ARG A 100 -16.85 -9.61 -3.33
C ARG A 100 -17.01 -10.52 -4.55
N ARG A 101 -16.38 -10.22 -5.69
CA ARG A 101 -16.45 -11.09 -6.88
C ARG A 101 -15.77 -12.44 -6.65
N ALA A 102 -14.60 -12.49 -6.01
CA ALA A 102 -13.89 -13.73 -5.71
C ALA A 102 -14.73 -14.70 -4.83
N ARG A 103 -15.55 -14.17 -3.92
CA ARG A 103 -16.44 -14.97 -3.07
C ARG A 103 -17.64 -15.58 -3.81
N TRP A 104 -18.11 -14.98 -4.91
CA TRP A 104 -19.23 -15.54 -5.68
C TRP A 104 -18.85 -16.77 -6.50
N TRP A 105 -17.60 -16.86 -6.96
CA TRP A 105 -17.12 -18.02 -7.74
C TRP A 105 -16.84 -19.27 -6.89
N ARG A 106 -16.63 -19.14 -5.57
CA ARG A 106 -16.41 -20.30 -4.66
C ARG A 106 -17.70 -20.99 -4.19
N ARG A 107 -18.87 -20.55 -4.63
CA ARG A 107 -20.18 -21.14 -4.27
C ARG A 107 -20.81 -22.00 -5.38
N ARG A 108 -20.05 -22.43 -6.38
CA ARG A 108 -20.52 -23.33 -7.43
C ARG A 108 -19.83 -24.68 -7.38
#